data_AF-A0A7S1DZY4-F1
#
_entry.id   AF-A0A7S1DZY4-F1
#
_cell.length_a   1.000
_cell.length_b   1.000
_cell.length_c   1.000
_cell.angle_alpha   90.00
_cell.angle_beta   90.00
_cell.angle_gamma   90.00
#
_symmetry.space_group_name_H-M   'P 1'
#
loop_
_entity.id
_entity.type
_entity.pdbx_description
1 polymer ?
#
loop_
_entity_poly.entity_id
_entity_poly.type
_entity_poly.pdbx_seq_one_letter_code
_entity_poly.pdbx_strand_id
1 'polypeptide(L)'
;AEESLEGSWWYKPEYIFNELNINSAIASPDHNESISIANNIGKEYDVTGYAYTGGGRKITRVEVSTDGGNHWELAELDRKEQPTDHGMYWCWTWFNYSLKVADLVGCKEIICRAWDESNNTQPIQPTWNLMGMGNNQVFRVKVHMDKTSSGEHVFRFEHPTQPGQLKGGWMTTTAGKPVSAGFGKLLEVQGEIEAEPAAAPKKIEGKKFTLEEVEKHNSEEDVWIIVNDKVYDCTDYLELHP
;
A
#
# COMPACT_ATOMS: atom_id res chain seq x y z
N ALA A 1 15.52 7.20 13.71
CA ALA A 1 16.34 6.32 12.84
C ALA A 1 17.59 5.90 13.60
N GLU A 2 18.38 6.83 14.13
CA GLU A 2 19.59 6.54 14.91
C GLU A 2 19.28 5.68 16.16
N GLU A 3 18.25 6.03 16.94
CA GLU A 3 17.83 5.24 18.12
C GLU A 3 17.40 3.78 17.80
N SER A 4 17.01 3.48 16.56
CA SER A 4 16.63 2.11 16.18
C SER A 4 17.82 1.15 16.13
N LEU A 5 19.05 1.68 16.01
CA LEU A 5 20.28 0.90 15.99
C LEU A 5 20.84 0.65 17.39
N GLU A 6 20.46 1.45 18.38
CA GLU A 6 21.03 1.40 19.74
C GLU A 6 20.19 0.57 20.72
N GLY A 7 18.86 0.50 20.54
CA GLY A 7 17.95 -0.10 21.53
C GLY A 7 17.58 -1.58 21.33
N SER A 8 18.37 -2.34 20.55
CA SER A 8 18.09 -3.74 20.16
C SER A 8 16.65 -3.96 19.66
N TRP A 9 16.04 -2.94 19.06
CA TRP A 9 14.62 -2.92 18.68
C TRP A 9 14.24 -4.05 17.72
N TRP A 10 15.16 -4.44 16.85
CA TRP A 10 14.99 -5.50 15.85
C TRP A 10 14.98 -6.92 16.42
N TYR A 11 15.43 -7.09 17.67
CA TYR A 11 15.53 -8.39 18.33
C TYR A 11 14.43 -8.62 19.37
N LYS A 12 13.48 -7.68 19.49
CA LYS A 12 12.34 -7.80 20.40
C LYS A 12 11.25 -8.66 19.75
N PRO A 13 10.94 -9.86 20.31
CA PRO A 13 9.97 -10.78 19.70
C PRO A 13 8.58 -10.18 19.50
N GLU A 14 8.20 -9.20 20.32
CA GLU A 14 6.89 -8.53 20.28
C GLU A 14 6.66 -7.73 18.99
N TYR A 15 7.72 -7.40 18.25
CA TYR A 15 7.63 -6.63 17.00
C TYR A 15 7.75 -7.49 15.75
N ILE A 16 7.84 -8.82 15.91
CA ILE A 16 7.81 -9.76 14.78
C ILE A 16 6.41 -9.72 14.15
N PHE A 17 6.37 -9.39 12.87
CA PHE A 17 5.12 -9.30 12.11
C PHE A 17 4.80 -10.65 11.46
N ASN A 18 3.89 -11.41 12.06
CA ASN A 18 3.45 -12.72 11.57
C ASN A 18 2.11 -12.63 10.84
N GLU A 19 1.05 -12.28 11.57
CA GLU A 19 -0.29 -12.16 11.00
C GLU A 19 -0.52 -10.76 10.42
N LEU A 20 -1.15 -10.71 9.23
CA LEU A 20 -1.61 -9.45 8.66
C LEU A 20 -2.65 -8.78 9.57
N ASN A 21 -2.57 -7.46 9.68
CA ASN A 21 -3.66 -6.68 10.26
C ASN A 21 -4.84 -6.59 9.28
N ILE A 22 -6.00 -6.18 9.80
CA ILE A 22 -7.18 -5.94 8.97
C ILE A 22 -6.93 -4.75 8.03
N ASN A 23 -7.33 -4.89 6.77
CA ASN A 23 -7.19 -3.85 5.75
C ASN A 23 -8.34 -3.90 4.74
N SER A 24 -8.63 -2.77 4.11
CA SER A 24 -9.50 -2.65 2.95
C SER A 24 -9.07 -1.49 2.06
N ALA A 25 -9.26 -1.64 0.76
CA ALA A 25 -8.94 -0.60 -0.22
C ALA A 25 -10.02 -0.52 -1.30
N ILE A 26 -10.25 0.68 -1.80
CA ILE A 26 -11.14 0.95 -2.94
C ILE A 26 -10.34 0.70 -4.22
N ALA A 27 -10.92 -0.07 -5.14
CA ALA A 27 -10.38 -0.34 -6.47
C ALA A 27 -11.10 0.49 -7.54
N SER A 28 -12.43 0.62 -7.45
CA SER A 28 -13.24 1.49 -8.31
C SER A 28 -13.93 2.55 -7.45
N PRO A 29 -13.85 3.84 -7.80
CA PRO A 29 -13.36 4.40 -9.07
C PRO A 29 -11.84 4.36 -9.22
N ASP A 30 -11.35 4.31 -10.46
CA ASP A 30 -9.94 4.37 -10.82
C ASP A 30 -9.35 5.76 -10.55
N HIS A 31 -8.02 5.84 -10.43
CA HIS A 31 -7.34 7.12 -10.30
C HIS A 31 -7.50 7.95 -11.58
N ASN A 32 -7.97 9.20 -11.41
CA ASN A 32 -8.38 10.11 -12.47
C ASN A 32 -9.55 9.63 -13.33
N GLU A 33 -10.27 8.59 -12.91
CA GLU A 33 -11.59 8.31 -13.49
C GLU A 33 -12.50 9.54 -13.31
N SER A 34 -13.34 9.78 -14.31
CA SER A 34 -14.28 10.89 -14.28
C SER A 34 -15.69 10.46 -14.64
N ILE A 35 -16.67 10.96 -13.88
CA ILE A 35 -18.10 10.73 -14.11
C ILE A 35 -18.74 12.06 -14.49
N SER A 36 -19.36 12.11 -15.68
CA SER A 36 -20.19 13.24 -16.09
C SER A 36 -21.36 13.44 -15.14
N ILE A 37 -21.47 14.65 -14.57
CA ILE A 37 -22.55 15.00 -13.66
C ILE A 37 -23.88 15.03 -14.43
N ALA A 38 -23.91 15.73 -15.57
CA ALA A 38 -25.14 15.92 -16.36
C ALA A 38 -25.76 14.58 -16.80
N ASN A 39 -24.93 13.59 -17.16
CA ASN A 39 -25.40 12.31 -17.70
C ASN A 39 -25.69 11.26 -16.63
N ASN A 40 -25.19 11.43 -15.40
CA ASN A 40 -25.22 10.38 -14.38
C ASN A 40 -25.80 10.80 -13.03
N ILE A 41 -26.18 12.06 -12.80
CA ILE A 41 -26.68 12.54 -11.49
C ILE A 41 -27.82 11.70 -10.90
N GLY A 42 -28.71 11.16 -11.75
CA GLY A 42 -29.82 10.30 -11.35
C GLY A 42 -29.51 8.81 -11.34
N LYS A 43 -28.24 8.42 -11.50
CA LYS A 43 -27.78 7.03 -11.55
C LYS A 43 -26.97 6.67 -10.31
N GLU A 44 -26.71 5.38 -10.20
CA GLU A 44 -25.81 4.80 -9.21
C GLU A 44 -24.47 4.47 -9.86
N TYR A 45 -23.43 4.42 -9.02
CA TYR A 45 -22.06 4.07 -9.37
C TYR A 45 -21.56 3.03 -8.37
N ASP A 46 -21.02 1.93 -8.89
CA ASP A 46 -20.52 0.84 -8.05
C ASP A 46 -19.12 1.17 -7.53
N VAL A 47 -19.05 1.55 -6.25
CA VAL A 47 -17.77 1.64 -5.53
C VAL A 47 -17.37 0.24 -5.13
N THR A 48 -16.28 -0.27 -5.70
CA THR A 48 -15.82 -1.63 -5.46
C THR A 48 -14.42 -1.67 -4.90
N GLY A 49 -14.09 -2.75 -4.20
CA GLY A 49 -12.78 -2.94 -3.63
C GLY A 49 -12.64 -4.30 -2.97
N TYR A 50 -11.59 -4.43 -2.18
CA TYR A 50 -11.30 -5.67 -1.46
C TYR A 50 -11.00 -5.39 0.02
N ALA A 51 -11.16 -6.42 0.84
CA ALA A 51 -10.80 -6.42 2.25
C ALA A 51 -10.16 -7.75 2.64
N TYR A 52 -9.22 -7.71 3.58
CA TYR A 52 -8.55 -8.89 4.13
C TYR A 52 -8.15 -8.67 5.59
N THR A 53 -7.87 -9.76 6.29
CA THR A 53 -7.29 -9.77 7.65
C THR A 53 -6.43 -11.02 7.78
N GLY A 54 -5.44 -11.01 8.66
CA GLY A 54 -4.58 -12.17 8.93
C GLY A 54 -5.22 -13.21 9.84
N GLY A 55 -4.46 -14.25 10.17
CA GLY A 55 -4.85 -15.27 11.14
C GLY A 55 -6.08 -16.10 10.74
N GLY A 56 -6.46 -16.09 9.45
CA GLY A 56 -7.62 -16.80 8.93
C GLY A 56 -8.96 -16.25 9.41
N ARG A 57 -8.99 -15.01 9.92
CA ARG A 57 -10.20 -14.40 10.45
C ARG A 57 -11.16 -14.00 9.34
N LYS A 58 -12.46 -14.12 9.63
CA LYS A 58 -13.51 -13.66 8.73
C LYS A 58 -13.65 -12.13 8.76
N ILE A 59 -13.58 -11.46 7.61
CA ILE A 59 -14.09 -10.07 7.45
C ILE A 59 -15.60 -10.07 7.66
N THR A 60 -16.16 -9.46 8.69
CA THR A 60 -17.61 -9.51 8.97
C THR A 60 -18.41 -8.45 8.21
N ARG A 61 -17.82 -7.27 7.99
CA ARG A 61 -18.45 -6.17 7.24
C ARG A 61 -17.40 -5.25 6.64
N VAL A 62 -17.78 -4.58 5.55
CA VAL A 62 -17.08 -3.41 5.01
C VAL A 62 -18.08 -2.26 5.04
N GLU A 63 -17.60 -1.11 5.49
CA GLU A 63 -18.39 0.12 5.60
C GLU A 63 -17.78 1.18 4.69
N VAL A 64 -18.64 1.93 4.01
CA VAL A 64 -18.27 3.06 3.13
C VAL A 64 -18.87 4.34 3.69
N SER A 65 -18.14 5.45 3.57
CA SER A 65 -18.60 6.77 3.96
C SER A 65 -18.25 7.80 2.90
N THR A 66 -19.16 8.74 2.67
CA THR A 66 -19.04 9.87 1.73
C THR A 66 -19.00 11.23 2.41
N ASP A 67 -19.01 11.25 3.75
CA ASP A 67 -19.11 12.47 4.56
C ASP A 67 -17.93 12.64 5.53
N GLY A 68 -16.79 12.02 5.21
CA GLY A 68 -15.57 12.07 6.01
C GLY A 68 -15.56 11.13 7.22
N GLY A 69 -16.48 10.15 7.26
CA GLY A 69 -16.55 9.14 8.30
C GLY A 69 -17.49 9.49 9.46
N ASN A 70 -18.40 10.43 9.26
CA ASN A 70 -19.44 10.75 10.26
C ASN A 70 -20.55 9.70 10.21
N HIS A 71 -20.99 9.32 9.01
CA HIS A 71 -21.94 8.24 8.78
C HIS A 71 -21.30 7.15 7.91
N TRP A 72 -21.70 5.91 8.17
CA TRP A 72 -21.14 4.72 7.53
C TRP A 72 -22.27 3.83 7.04
N GLU A 73 -22.18 3.41 5.79
CA GLU A 73 -23.14 2.54 5.12
C GLU A 73 -22.50 1.17 4.84
N LEU A 74 -23.29 0.11 4.89
CA LEU A 74 -22.80 -1.24 4.68
C LEU A 74 -22.62 -1.53 3.19
N ALA A 75 -21.44 -2.00 2.81
CA ALA A 75 -21.19 -2.59 1.51
C ALA A 75 -21.63 -4.06 1.47
N GLU A 76 -22.03 -4.53 0.29
CA GLU A 76 -22.29 -5.94 0.04
C GLU A 76 -20.96 -6.69 -0.09
N LEU A 77 -20.79 -7.77 0.67
CA LEU A 77 -19.60 -8.62 0.59
C LEU A 77 -19.79 -9.73 -0.45
N ASP A 78 -18.90 -9.77 -1.43
CA ASP A 78 -18.83 -10.82 -2.45
C ASP A 78 -17.70 -11.80 -2.11
N ARG A 79 -18.09 -12.92 -1.48
CA ARG A 79 -17.18 -13.99 -1.07
C ARG A 79 -17.11 -15.06 -2.14
N LYS A 80 -16.00 -15.06 -2.87
CA LYS A 80 -15.71 -16.12 -3.85
C LYS A 80 -15.25 -17.41 -3.19
N GLU A 81 -14.43 -17.31 -2.14
CA GLU A 81 -13.88 -18.46 -1.46
C GLU A 81 -14.68 -18.87 -0.22
N GLN A 82 -14.76 -20.18 -0.01
CA GLN A 82 -15.37 -20.79 1.16
C GLN A 82 -14.33 -20.94 2.27
N PRO A 83 -14.74 -20.95 3.55
CA PRO A 83 -13.82 -21.25 4.64
C PRO A 83 -13.25 -22.66 4.49
N THR A 84 -12.09 -22.91 5.10
CA THR A 84 -11.58 -24.27 5.27
C THR A 84 -12.51 -25.09 6.17
N ASP A 85 -12.27 -26.41 6.25
CA ASP A 85 -13.00 -27.31 7.16
C ASP A 85 -12.95 -26.86 8.63
N HIS A 86 -11.99 -26.01 9.00
CA HIS A 86 -11.80 -25.48 10.35
C HIS A 86 -12.38 -24.06 10.51
N GLY A 87 -13.14 -23.56 9.53
CA GLY A 87 -13.74 -22.22 9.57
C GLY A 87 -12.79 -21.07 9.22
N MET A 88 -11.61 -21.36 8.63
CA MET A 88 -10.58 -20.35 8.37
C MET A 88 -10.76 -19.67 7.01
N TYR A 89 -10.58 -18.36 6.95
CA TYR A 89 -10.67 -17.52 5.77
C TYR A 89 -9.30 -16.97 5.38
N TRP A 90 -8.63 -17.60 4.42
CA TRP A 90 -7.25 -17.24 4.02
C TRP A 90 -7.16 -16.25 2.86
N CYS A 91 -8.25 -16.05 2.14
CA CYS A 91 -8.30 -15.16 0.99
C CYS A 91 -9.09 -13.89 1.28
N TRP A 92 -8.78 -12.86 0.51
CA TRP A 92 -9.52 -11.60 0.52
C TRP A 92 -10.99 -11.81 0.17
N THR A 93 -11.82 -10.83 0.52
CA THR A 93 -13.20 -10.72 0.04
C THR A 93 -13.34 -9.46 -0.78
N TRP A 94 -14.19 -9.50 -1.80
CA TRP A 94 -14.57 -8.31 -2.54
C TRP A 94 -15.73 -7.63 -1.83
N PHE A 95 -15.88 -6.32 -2.04
CA PHE A 95 -17.07 -5.57 -1.64
C PHE A 95 -17.58 -4.70 -2.78
N ASN A 96 -18.89 -4.47 -2.79
CA ASN A 96 -19.57 -3.52 -3.67
C ASN A 96 -20.47 -2.62 -2.84
N TYR A 97 -20.42 -1.32 -3.10
CA TYR A 97 -21.33 -0.33 -2.55
C TYR A 97 -21.93 0.50 -3.69
N SER A 98 -23.25 0.40 -3.86
CA SER A 98 -23.99 1.21 -4.85
C SER A 98 -24.13 2.64 -4.35
N LEU A 99 -23.31 3.54 -4.88
CA LEU A 99 -23.29 4.96 -4.54
C LEU A 99 -24.19 5.75 -5.48
N LYS A 100 -25.15 6.50 -4.96
CA LYS A 100 -25.89 7.47 -5.78
C LYS A 100 -24.95 8.59 -6.19
N VAL A 101 -24.86 8.87 -7.49
CA VAL A 101 -24.00 9.94 -8.02
C VAL A 101 -24.41 11.31 -7.46
N ALA A 102 -25.70 11.49 -7.10
CA ALA A 102 -26.18 12.68 -6.40
C ALA A 102 -25.47 12.93 -5.05
N ASP A 103 -25.10 11.88 -4.33
CA ASP A 103 -24.45 12.00 -3.01
C ASP A 103 -22.98 12.45 -3.14
N LEU A 104 -22.43 12.47 -4.37
CA LEU A 104 -21.12 13.08 -4.64
C LEU A 104 -21.17 14.61 -4.64
N VAL A 105 -22.35 15.23 -4.72
CA VAL A 105 -22.49 16.69 -4.66
C VAL A 105 -22.10 17.18 -3.26
N GLY A 106 -20.95 17.82 -3.16
CA GLY A 106 -20.39 18.30 -1.89
C GLY A 106 -19.52 17.27 -1.15
N CYS A 107 -19.56 16.00 -1.57
CA CYS A 107 -18.64 14.96 -1.12
C CYS A 107 -17.20 15.37 -1.43
N LYS A 108 -16.31 15.19 -0.45
CA LYS A 108 -14.86 15.48 -0.58
C LYS A 108 -14.04 14.22 -0.70
N GLU A 109 -14.56 13.11 -0.21
CA GLU A 109 -13.87 11.84 -0.19
C GLU A 109 -14.85 10.69 -0.02
N ILE A 110 -14.53 9.58 -0.68
CA ILE A 110 -15.10 8.28 -0.41
C ILE A 110 -14.07 7.52 0.40
N ILE A 111 -14.49 6.99 1.55
CA ILE A 111 -13.61 6.26 2.44
C ILE A 111 -14.19 4.89 2.77
N CYS A 112 -13.35 3.87 2.94
CA CYS A 112 -13.79 2.54 3.33
C CYS A 112 -13.01 1.98 4.53
N ARG A 113 -13.70 1.18 5.34
CA ARG A 113 -13.09 0.40 6.43
C ARG A 113 -13.71 -0.98 6.54
N ALA A 114 -12.89 -1.97 6.88
CA ALA A 114 -13.35 -3.31 7.21
C ALA A 114 -13.44 -3.56 8.72
N TRP A 115 -14.20 -4.59 9.08
CA TRP A 115 -14.25 -5.19 10.41
C TRP A 115 -14.10 -6.71 10.29
N ASP A 116 -13.38 -7.33 11.22
CA ASP A 116 -13.26 -8.79 11.29
C ASP A 116 -14.13 -9.39 12.41
N GLU A 117 -14.12 -10.71 12.53
CA GLU A 117 -14.90 -11.44 13.53
C GLU A 117 -14.39 -11.28 14.96
N SER A 118 -13.18 -10.75 15.13
CA SER A 118 -12.63 -10.34 16.43
C SER A 118 -12.99 -8.88 16.77
N ASN A 119 -13.82 -8.23 15.95
CA ASN A 119 -14.17 -6.81 16.04
C ASN A 119 -12.97 -5.86 15.92
N ASN A 120 -11.88 -6.28 15.27
CA ASN A 120 -10.82 -5.36 14.89
C ASN A 120 -11.27 -4.51 13.69
N THR A 121 -10.84 -3.24 13.67
CA THR A 121 -11.09 -2.32 12.56
C THR A 121 -9.87 -1.44 12.27
N GLN A 122 -9.98 -0.64 11.22
CA GLN A 122 -8.92 0.22 10.72
C GLN A 122 -8.91 1.59 11.42
N PRO A 123 -7.72 2.14 11.73
CA PRO A 123 -7.64 3.50 12.26
C PRO A 123 -7.99 4.54 11.19
N ILE A 124 -8.61 5.65 11.62
CA ILE A 124 -8.95 6.77 10.72
C ILE A 124 -7.69 7.47 10.21
N GLN A 125 -6.66 7.57 11.04
CA GLN A 125 -5.39 8.22 10.74
C GLN A 125 -4.29 7.18 10.56
N PRO A 126 -3.25 7.49 9.76
CA PRO A 126 -2.11 6.59 9.63
C PRO A 126 -1.34 6.45 10.94
N THR A 127 -0.94 5.22 11.23
CA THR A 127 0.07 4.89 12.24
C THR A 127 1.41 4.71 11.54
N TRP A 128 2.26 5.73 11.61
CA TRP A 128 3.58 5.68 10.99
C TRP A 128 4.54 4.78 11.78
N ASN A 129 5.38 4.04 11.06
CA ASN A 129 6.54 3.33 11.61
C ASN A 129 7.71 3.39 10.63
N LEU A 130 8.91 3.09 11.14
CA LEU A 130 10.18 3.23 10.41
C LEU A 130 10.22 2.47 9.07
N MET A 131 9.58 1.29 9.02
CA MET A 131 9.59 0.43 7.82
C MET A 131 8.44 0.73 6.86
N GLY A 132 7.50 1.59 7.24
CA GLY A 132 6.26 1.82 6.50
C GLY A 132 5.37 0.56 6.39
N MET A 133 5.61 -0.45 7.22
CA MET A 133 4.91 -1.74 7.15
C MET A 133 3.57 -1.70 7.87
N GLY A 134 2.64 -2.59 7.50
CA GLY A 134 1.35 -2.72 8.19
C GLY A 134 0.46 -1.48 8.11
N ASN A 135 0.61 -0.63 7.09
CA ASN A 135 -0.27 0.52 6.91
C ASN A 135 -1.70 0.05 6.61
N ASN A 136 -2.61 0.28 7.55
CA ASN A 136 -4.00 -0.15 7.43
C ASN A 136 -5.02 0.93 7.79
N GLN A 137 -4.64 2.20 7.69
CA GLN A 137 -5.60 3.28 7.86
C GLN A 137 -6.78 3.13 6.90
N VAL A 138 -7.92 3.74 7.24
CA VAL A 138 -9.06 3.90 6.33
C VAL A 138 -8.59 4.42 4.98
N PHE A 139 -8.88 3.68 3.91
CA PHE A 139 -8.49 4.04 2.56
C PHE A 139 -9.37 5.19 2.06
N ARG A 140 -8.76 6.22 1.46
CA ARG A 140 -9.47 7.43 1.03
C ARG A 140 -9.23 7.77 -0.42
N VAL A 141 -10.31 7.92 -1.16
CA VAL A 141 -10.32 8.44 -2.53
C VAL A 141 -10.90 9.85 -2.46
N LYS A 142 -10.13 10.86 -2.88
CA LYS A 142 -10.61 12.24 -2.96
C LYS A 142 -11.55 12.40 -4.15
N VAL A 143 -12.60 13.19 -3.95
CA VAL A 143 -13.57 13.54 -4.98
C VAL A 143 -13.38 15.02 -5.32
N HIS A 144 -13.11 15.28 -6.59
CA HIS A 144 -12.94 16.62 -7.14
C HIS A 144 -14.11 16.94 -8.07
N MET A 145 -14.56 18.19 -8.07
CA MET A 145 -15.50 18.69 -9.06
C MET A 145 -14.72 19.52 -10.08
N ASP A 146 -14.47 18.92 -11.24
CA ASP A 146 -13.63 19.49 -12.29
C ASP A 146 -14.46 19.85 -13.53
N LYS A 147 -13.81 20.52 -14.47
CA LYS A 147 -14.34 20.78 -15.82
C LYS A 147 -13.45 20.11 -16.84
N THR A 148 -14.05 19.40 -17.79
CA THR A 148 -13.34 18.89 -18.97
C THR A 148 -12.93 20.04 -19.89
N SER A 149 -12.09 19.73 -20.88
CA SER A 149 -11.73 20.69 -21.93
C SER A 149 -12.92 21.19 -22.76
N SER A 150 -14.01 20.42 -22.82
CA SER A 150 -15.28 20.82 -23.46
C SER A 150 -16.17 21.69 -22.55
N GLY A 151 -15.77 21.92 -21.30
CA GLY A 151 -16.53 22.69 -20.31
C GLY A 151 -17.58 21.90 -19.54
N GLU A 152 -17.63 20.57 -19.71
CA GLU A 152 -18.54 19.70 -18.98
C GLU A 152 -18.08 19.51 -17.53
N HIS A 153 -19.02 19.58 -16.60
CA HIS A 153 -18.75 19.31 -15.19
C HIS A 153 -18.69 17.81 -14.92
N VAL A 154 -17.61 17.38 -14.27
CA VAL A 154 -17.36 15.98 -13.93
C VAL A 154 -16.96 15.84 -12.45
N PHE A 155 -17.29 14.71 -11.85
CA PHE A 155 -16.59 14.24 -10.65
C PHE A 155 -15.33 13.52 -11.09
N ARG A 156 -14.15 13.91 -10.57
CA ARG A 156 -12.89 13.19 -10.77
C ARG A 156 -12.40 12.58 -9.46
N PHE A 157 -11.95 11.34 -9.52
CA PHE A 157 -11.48 10.60 -8.35
C PHE A 157 -9.97 10.55 -8.27
N GLU A 158 -9.43 10.70 -7.06
CA GLU A 158 -7.99 10.69 -6.83
C GLU A 158 -7.64 9.75 -5.66
N HIS A 159 -6.95 8.66 -5.99
CA HIS A 159 -6.36 7.74 -5.00
C HIS A 159 -5.21 8.38 -4.19
N PRO A 160 -4.82 7.81 -3.04
CA PRO A 160 -3.72 8.35 -2.21
C PRO A 160 -2.39 8.49 -2.93
N THR A 161 -2.02 7.47 -3.71
CA THR A 161 -0.78 7.37 -4.49
C THR A 161 -1.06 6.59 -5.77
N GLN A 162 -0.10 6.61 -6.68
CA GLN A 162 -0.04 5.71 -7.83
C GLN A 162 0.98 4.58 -7.60
N PRO A 163 0.82 3.41 -8.25
CA PRO A 163 1.73 2.28 -8.09
C PRO A 163 3.10 2.54 -8.75
N GLY A 164 4.14 1.96 -8.17
CA GLY A 164 5.50 2.01 -8.73
C GLY A 164 6.06 3.43 -8.77
N GLN A 165 6.52 3.86 -9.96
CA GLN A 165 7.11 5.20 -10.18
C GLN A 165 6.13 6.19 -10.82
N LEU A 166 4.86 5.82 -10.95
CA LEU A 166 3.84 6.72 -11.47
C LEU A 166 3.65 7.90 -10.51
N LYS A 167 3.52 9.09 -11.08
CA LYS A 167 3.28 10.33 -10.32
C LYS A 167 1.77 10.55 -10.14
N GLY A 168 1.40 11.15 -9.01
CA GLY A 168 0.02 11.53 -8.72
C GLY A 168 -0.51 10.92 -7.43
N GLY A 169 -1.68 11.40 -7.03
CA GLY A 169 -2.33 11.01 -5.79
C GLY A 169 -2.22 12.10 -4.73
N TRP A 170 -3.27 12.22 -3.93
CA TRP A 170 -3.42 13.38 -3.06
C TRP A 170 -2.38 13.42 -1.93
N MET A 171 -1.81 12.28 -1.52
CA MET A 171 -0.74 12.22 -0.50
C MET A 171 0.65 12.63 -1.03
N THR A 172 0.81 12.90 -2.32
CA THR A 172 2.11 13.31 -2.90
C THR A 172 2.47 14.77 -2.62
N THR A 173 1.48 15.60 -2.26
CA THR A 173 1.70 17.01 -1.90
C THR A 173 1.76 17.21 -0.38
N THR A 174 2.51 18.20 0.09
CA THR A 174 2.60 18.53 1.52
C THR A 174 1.22 18.87 2.12
N ALA A 175 0.36 19.55 1.36
CA ALA A 175 -1.00 19.90 1.80
C ALA A 175 -1.92 18.69 1.97
N GLY A 176 -1.64 17.59 1.27
CA GLY A 176 -2.44 16.37 1.34
C GLY A 176 -1.98 15.38 2.40
N LYS A 177 -0.82 15.54 3.04
CA LYS A 177 -0.33 14.57 4.03
C LYS A 177 -0.97 14.81 5.41
N PRO A 178 -1.58 13.79 6.05
CA PRO A 178 -2.02 13.93 7.43
C PRO A 178 -0.79 14.04 8.35
N VAL A 179 -0.92 14.81 9.43
CA VAL A 179 0.19 15.08 10.37
C VAL A 179 0.79 13.78 10.93
N SER A 180 -0.03 12.74 11.11
CA SER A 180 0.41 11.44 11.63
C SER A 180 1.09 10.53 10.60
N ALA A 181 1.15 10.91 9.31
CA ALA A 181 1.84 10.14 8.29
C ALA A 181 3.38 10.21 8.39
N GLY A 182 3.92 10.86 9.42
CA GLY A 182 5.36 10.97 9.65
C GLY A 182 6.09 11.87 8.63
N PHE A 183 7.32 12.24 8.97
CA PHE A 183 8.27 13.00 8.13
C PHE A 183 7.82 14.35 7.54
N GLY A 184 6.82 15.02 8.12
CA GLY A 184 6.50 16.42 7.78
C GLY A 184 7.58 17.45 8.17
N LYS A 185 8.56 17.08 9.02
CA LYS A 185 9.57 18.01 9.55
C LYS A 185 11.00 17.78 9.09
N LEU A 186 11.32 16.63 8.45
CA LEU A 186 12.68 16.37 7.93
C LEU A 186 12.86 16.77 6.45
N LEU A 187 11.78 17.18 5.79
CA LEU A 187 11.73 17.51 4.36
C LEU A 187 11.51 19.01 4.08
N GLU A 188 11.79 19.90 5.05
CA GLU A 188 12.09 21.31 4.75
C GLU A 188 13.48 21.46 4.07
N VAL A 189 13.87 20.48 3.24
CA VAL A 189 14.92 20.67 2.25
C VAL A 189 14.24 21.38 1.09
N GLN A 190 14.45 22.69 1.01
CA GLN A 190 14.08 23.49 -0.15
C GLN A 190 14.74 22.90 -1.39
N GLY A 191 13.92 22.33 -2.27
CA GLY A 191 14.35 21.80 -3.56
C GLY A 191 13.46 20.64 -3.96
N GLU A 192 12.90 20.69 -5.16
CA GLU A 192 12.35 19.52 -5.82
C GLU A 192 13.46 18.47 -5.88
N ILE A 193 13.42 17.49 -4.97
CA ILE A 193 14.13 16.25 -5.20
C ILE A 193 13.30 15.54 -6.27
N GLU A 194 13.58 15.85 -7.53
CA GLU A 194 13.37 14.87 -8.57
C GLU A 194 14.02 13.59 -8.06
N ALA A 195 13.21 12.57 -7.77
CA ALA A 195 13.74 11.24 -7.59
C ALA A 195 14.45 10.93 -8.90
N GLU A 196 15.79 10.98 -8.88
CA GLU A 196 16.59 10.46 -9.98
C GLU A 196 16.04 9.05 -10.25
N PRO A 197 15.72 8.72 -11.52
CA PRO A 197 15.38 7.35 -11.84
C PRO A 197 16.48 6.48 -11.24
N ALA A 198 16.09 5.47 -10.45
CA ALA A 198 17.02 4.57 -9.80
C ALA A 198 18.09 4.23 -10.82
N ALA A 199 19.32 4.70 -10.58
CA ALA A 199 20.38 4.61 -11.56
C ALA A 199 20.45 3.15 -11.97
N ALA A 200 20.32 2.89 -13.29
CA ALA A 200 20.65 1.58 -13.84
C ALA A 200 21.95 1.14 -13.16
N PRO A 201 22.02 -0.08 -12.61
CA PRO A 201 23.14 -0.49 -11.76
C PRO A 201 24.42 -0.05 -12.46
N LYS A 202 25.18 0.84 -11.81
CA LYS A 202 26.44 1.34 -12.36
C LYS A 202 27.15 0.11 -12.92
N LYS A 203 27.52 0.13 -14.20
CA LYS A 203 28.43 -0.88 -14.73
C LYS A 203 29.66 -0.84 -13.85
N ILE A 204 29.72 -1.76 -12.90
CA ILE A 204 30.94 -2.08 -12.20
C ILE A 204 31.79 -2.63 -13.33
N GLU A 205 32.82 -1.90 -13.73
CA GLU A 205 33.95 -2.51 -14.44
C GLU A 205 34.59 -3.48 -13.46
N GLY A 206 33.95 -4.64 -13.31
CA GLY A 206 34.41 -5.70 -12.45
C GLY A 206 35.65 -6.31 -13.05
N LYS A 207 36.60 -6.66 -12.18
CA LYS A 207 37.67 -7.59 -12.55
C LYS A 207 37.01 -8.84 -13.12
N LYS A 208 37.46 -9.24 -14.31
CA LYS A 208 37.03 -10.50 -14.92
C LYS A 208 37.90 -11.60 -14.34
N PHE A 209 37.27 -12.66 -13.88
CA PHE A 209 37.93 -13.87 -13.40
C PHE A 209 37.71 -14.98 -14.41
N THR A 210 38.72 -15.81 -14.62
CA THR A 210 38.59 -17.05 -15.39
C THR A 210 38.02 -18.16 -14.50
N LEU A 211 37.44 -19.19 -15.11
CA LEU A 211 36.97 -20.35 -14.35
C LEU A 211 38.10 -21.03 -13.56
N GLU A 212 39.31 -21.07 -14.13
CA GLU A 212 40.51 -21.63 -13.49
C GLU A 212 40.97 -20.80 -12.28
N GLU A 213 40.67 -19.51 -12.24
CA GLU A 213 40.95 -18.67 -11.08
C GLU A 213 39.94 -18.93 -9.97
N VAL A 214 38.65 -19.00 -10.30
CA VAL A 214 37.59 -19.25 -9.31
C VAL A 214 37.68 -20.66 -8.72
N GLU A 215 38.10 -21.66 -9.49
CA GLU A 215 38.25 -23.05 -9.02
C GLU A 215 39.29 -23.21 -7.89
N LYS A 216 40.23 -22.27 -7.75
CA LYS A 216 41.23 -22.28 -6.67
C LYS A 216 40.66 -21.88 -5.31
N HIS A 217 39.48 -21.26 -5.28
CA HIS A 217 38.81 -20.76 -4.08
C HIS A 217 37.69 -21.73 -3.66
N ASN A 218 38.09 -22.91 -3.16
CA ASN A 218 37.18 -24.04 -2.86
C ASN A 218 37.36 -24.67 -1.46
N SER A 219 37.98 -23.95 -0.52
CA SER A 219 38.23 -24.40 0.87
C SER A 219 37.37 -23.64 1.87
N GLU A 220 37.10 -24.19 3.05
CA GLU A 220 36.23 -23.56 4.07
C GLU A 220 36.63 -22.13 4.46
N GLU A 221 37.92 -21.79 4.36
CA GLU A 221 38.46 -20.45 4.66
C GLU A 221 38.64 -19.56 3.42
N ASP A 222 38.23 -20.02 2.22
CA ASP A 222 38.32 -19.31 0.95
C ASP A 222 37.34 -19.91 -0.08
N VAL A 223 36.08 -19.44 -0.08
CA VAL A 223 35.00 -19.99 -0.93
C VAL A 223 34.41 -18.95 -1.85
N TRP A 224 34.59 -19.15 -3.15
CA TRP A 224 33.97 -18.32 -4.16
C TRP A 224 32.92 -19.11 -4.96
N ILE A 225 31.79 -18.47 -5.24
CA ILE A 225 30.70 -19.06 -6.03
C ILE A 225 30.39 -18.21 -7.26
N ILE A 226 29.89 -18.86 -8.32
CA ILE A 226 29.46 -18.20 -9.54
C ILE A 226 27.94 -18.23 -9.61
N VAL A 227 27.30 -17.05 -9.64
CA VAL A 227 25.85 -16.91 -9.80
C VAL A 227 25.57 -15.89 -10.89
N ASN A 228 24.88 -16.29 -11.95
CA ASN A 228 24.51 -15.43 -13.09
C ASN A 228 25.71 -14.66 -13.68
N ASP A 229 26.79 -15.38 -14.03
CA ASP A 229 28.04 -14.85 -14.61
C ASP A 229 28.76 -13.82 -13.73
N LYS A 230 28.53 -13.86 -12.42
CA LYS A 230 29.24 -13.04 -11.42
C LYS A 230 29.87 -13.92 -10.36
N VAL A 231 31.07 -13.54 -9.95
CA VAL A 231 31.82 -14.22 -8.88
C VAL A 231 31.53 -13.52 -7.56
N TYR A 232 31.19 -14.30 -6.55
CA TYR A 232 30.93 -13.86 -5.19
C TYR A 232 31.91 -14.55 -4.25
N ASP A 233 32.60 -13.77 -3.42
CA ASP A 233 33.35 -14.29 -2.28
C ASP A 233 32.36 -14.50 -1.12
N CYS A 234 32.20 -15.74 -0.69
CA CYS A 234 31.26 -16.15 0.34
C CYS A 234 31.96 -16.57 1.64
N THR A 235 33.26 -16.32 1.76
CA THR A 235 34.09 -16.75 2.90
C THR A 235 33.51 -16.26 4.24
N ASP A 236 33.19 -14.97 4.34
CA ASP A 236 32.59 -14.38 5.56
C ASP A 236 31.14 -14.83 5.82
N TYR A 237 30.47 -15.42 4.82
CA TYR A 237 29.07 -15.81 4.91
C TYR A 237 28.88 -17.27 5.35
N LEU A 238 29.93 -18.10 5.27
CA LEU A 238 29.88 -19.51 5.69
C LEU A 238 29.54 -19.66 7.17
N GLU A 239 30.09 -18.82 8.04
CA GLU A 239 29.78 -18.87 9.48
C GLU A 239 28.34 -18.46 9.82
N LEU A 240 27.68 -17.73 8.91
CA LEU A 240 26.30 -17.25 9.06
C LEU A 240 25.28 -18.19 8.39
N HIS A 241 25.75 -19.19 7.65
CA HIS A 241 24.91 -20.17 6.99
C HIS A 241 24.75 -21.41 7.91
N PRO A 242 23.52 -21.86 8.20
CA PRO A 242 23.27 -23.03 9.05
C PRO A 242 23.78 -24.35 8.42
#